data_AF-A0A2R6EM35-F1
#
_entry.id   AF-A0A2R6EM35-F1
#
_cell.length_a   1.000
_cell.length_b   1.000
_cell.length_c   1.000
_cell.angle_alpha   90.00
_cell.angle_beta   90.00
_cell.angle_gamma   90.00
#
_symmetry.space_group_name_H-M   'P 1'
#
loop_
_entity.id
_entity.type
_entity.pdbx_description
1 polymer ?
#
loop_
_entity_poly.entity_id
_entity_poly.type
_entity_poly.pdbx_seq_one_letter_code
_entity_poly.pdbx_strand_id
1 'polypeptide(L)'
;MVTLTTRTCRERGVTLVACRLNNDGPEPRVARVASQMDPPGTAPPRHAGEDATLRVALPENAVVGTGFATPAEPSEPPARLIETERPTEEQSDADVVAGLSDPRPPHDAVVAGSPEAEPPTDDGTPALEARFADSETRIERLAAVAAATTVPAATRALADEGGLAAVEALNAQVAKDRERLLAVADRALTLAGRAEAAEPPMDALERLS
;
A
#
# COMPACT_ATOMS: atom_id res chain seq x y z
N MET A 1 9.78 4.05 19.80
CA MET A 1 8.49 3.88 20.51
C MET A 1 7.45 3.53 19.46
N VAL A 2 6.58 2.54 19.68
CA VAL A 2 5.57 2.15 18.67
C VAL A 2 4.23 2.80 19.01
N THR A 3 3.66 3.53 18.06
CA THR A 3 2.33 4.15 18.19
C THR A 3 1.38 3.63 17.12
N LEU A 4 0.10 3.47 17.48
CA LEU A 4 -0.96 2.99 16.59
C LEU A 4 -2.01 4.10 16.40
N THR A 5 -2.25 4.46 15.14
CA THR A 5 -3.37 5.32 14.74
C THR A 5 -4.32 4.53 13.87
N THR A 6 -5.62 4.61 14.13
CA THR A 6 -6.64 3.90 13.37
C THR A 6 -7.60 4.86 12.68
N ARG A 7 -8.13 4.45 11.53
CA ARG A 7 -9.23 5.12 10.83
C ARG A 7 -10.23 4.07 10.36
N THR A 8 -11.51 4.35 10.52
CA THR A 8 -12.59 3.50 10.03
C THR A 8 -13.31 4.18 8.86
N CYS A 9 -13.69 3.39 7.86
CA CYS A 9 -14.56 3.82 6.77
C CYS A 9 -15.55 2.71 6.48
N ARG A 10 -16.85 3.02 6.46
CA ARG A 10 -17.89 2.05 6.12
C ARG A 10 -18.26 2.20 4.65
N GLU A 11 -18.17 1.12 3.89
CA GLU A 11 -18.48 1.10 2.45
C GLU A 11 -19.27 -0.17 2.13
N ARG A 12 -20.46 0.00 1.52
CA ARG A 12 -21.32 -1.12 1.07
C ARG A 12 -21.59 -2.20 2.13
N GLY A 13 -21.76 -1.80 3.39
CA GLY A 13 -22.02 -2.72 4.51
C GLY A 13 -20.77 -3.38 5.11
N VAL A 14 -19.58 -3.03 4.62
CA VAL A 14 -18.29 -3.49 5.15
C VAL A 14 -17.59 -2.31 5.83
N THR A 15 -17.07 -2.52 7.03
CA THR A 15 -16.21 -1.57 7.74
C THR A 15 -14.75 -1.91 7.42
N LEU A 16 -14.07 -0.98 6.78
CA LEU A 16 -12.64 -1.01 6.53
C LEU A 16 -11.93 -0.30 7.69
N VAL A 17 -11.00 -0.99 8.34
CA VAL A 17 -10.18 -0.41 9.40
C VAL A 17 -8.75 -0.28 8.89
N ALA A 18 -8.30 0.95 8.69
CA ALA A 18 -6.91 1.26 8.38
C ALA A 18 -6.14 1.49 9.67
N CYS A 19 -5.04 0.76 9.85
CA CYS A 19 -4.12 0.87 10.97
C CYS A 19 -2.78 1.42 10.46
N ARG A 20 -2.32 2.51 11.07
CA ARG A 20 -1.00 3.10 10.82
C ARG A 20 -0.15 2.92 12.06
N LEU A 21 0.93 2.17 11.93
CA LEU A 21 1.90 1.97 12.99
C LEU A 21 3.12 2.82 12.69
N ASN A 22 3.60 3.53 13.71
CA ASN A 22 4.84 4.31 13.63
C ASN A 22 5.82 3.78 14.66
N ASN A 23 7.02 3.39 14.23
CA ASN A 23 8.13 3.01 15.09
C ASN A 23 9.18 4.13 15.12
N ASP A 24 9.07 5.04 16.09
CA ASP A 24 10.08 6.09 16.33
C ASP A 24 11.32 5.54 17.06
N GLY A 25 11.54 4.22 17.03
CA GLY A 25 12.65 3.56 17.70
C GLY A 25 13.79 3.26 16.73
N PRO A 26 15.05 3.29 17.20
CA PRO A 26 16.22 2.91 16.42
C PRO A 26 16.39 1.38 16.30
N GLU A 27 15.34 0.61 16.57
CA GLU A 27 15.38 -0.85 16.52
C GLU A 27 14.15 -1.35 15.78
N PRO A 28 14.28 -2.37 14.92
CA PRO A 28 13.15 -3.02 14.30
C PRO A 28 12.29 -3.75 15.35
N ARG A 29 10.98 -3.77 15.12
CA ARG A 29 9.98 -4.37 16.03
C ARG A 29 8.92 -5.13 15.24
N VAL A 30 8.30 -6.09 15.89
CA VAL A 30 7.09 -6.75 15.41
C VAL A 30 5.95 -6.33 16.32
N ALA A 31 4.91 -5.74 15.73
CA ALA A 31 3.72 -5.34 16.46
C ALA A 31 2.57 -6.32 16.19
N ARG A 32 1.89 -6.74 17.26
CA ARG A 32 0.61 -7.45 17.17
C ARG A 32 -0.53 -6.47 17.47
N VAL A 33 -1.50 -6.40 16.56
CA VAL A 33 -2.68 -5.54 16.68
C VAL A 33 -3.93 -6.42 16.65
N ALA A 34 -4.76 -6.34 17.69
CA ALA A 34 -6.02 -7.08 17.76
C ALA A 34 -7.19 -6.22 17.25
N SER A 35 -8.06 -6.83 16.44
CA SER A 35 -9.39 -6.28 16.13
C SER A 35 -10.24 -6.23 17.41
N GLN A 36 -10.94 -5.12 17.63
CA GLN A 36 -11.96 -4.99 18.69
C GLN A 36 -13.39 -5.13 18.13
N MET A 37 -13.50 -5.52 16.87
CA MET A 37 -14.76 -5.67 16.15
C MET A 37 -15.31 -7.08 16.32
N ASP A 38 -16.64 -7.21 16.41
CA ASP A 38 -17.36 -8.48 16.45
C ASP A 38 -18.40 -8.54 15.32
N PRO A 39 -18.25 -9.42 14.31
CA PRO A 39 -17.19 -10.41 14.17
C PRO A 39 -15.81 -9.79 13.85
N PRO A 40 -14.71 -10.50 14.14
CA PRO A 40 -13.36 -10.03 13.85
C PRO A 40 -13.15 -9.84 12.35
N GLY A 41 -12.31 -8.87 11.99
CA GLY A 41 -12.03 -8.56 10.60
C GLY A 41 -11.14 -9.59 9.90
N THR A 42 -11.34 -9.72 8.59
CA THR A 42 -10.45 -10.46 7.71
C THR A 42 -9.26 -9.58 7.35
N ALA A 43 -8.06 -10.02 7.74
CA ALA A 43 -6.79 -9.41 7.38
C ALA A 43 -6.29 -9.91 6.01
N PRO A 44 -5.50 -9.09 5.28
CA PRO A 44 -4.72 -9.59 4.15
C PRO A 44 -3.77 -10.72 4.59
N PRO A 45 -3.56 -11.78 3.78
CA PRO A 45 -2.72 -12.93 4.17
C PRO A 45 -1.33 -12.53 4.68
N ARG A 46 -0.72 -11.52 4.06
CA ARG A 46 0.60 -10.96 4.42
C ARG A 46 0.71 -10.39 5.84
N HIS A 47 -0.41 -10.06 6.47
CA HIS A 47 -0.46 -9.47 7.81
C HIS A 47 -1.32 -10.29 8.77
N ALA A 48 -1.85 -11.43 8.34
CA ALA A 48 -2.70 -12.27 9.16
C ALA A 48 -1.84 -12.92 10.27
N GLY A 49 -2.16 -12.60 11.51
CA GLY A 49 -1.65 -13.27 12.69
C GLY A 49 -2.61 -14.34 13.18
N GLU A 50 -2.23 -15.00 14.27
CA GLU A 50 -3.10 -15.94 14.99
C GLU A 50 -4.31 -15.21 15.60
N ASP A 51 -5.40 -15.93 15.82
CA ASP A 51 -6.60 -15.43 16.52
C ASP A 51 -7.16 -14.10 15.99
N ALA A 52 -7.16 -13.93 14.66
CA ALA A 52 -7.62 -12.73 13.97
C ALA A 52 -6.89 -11.43 14.40
N THR A 53 -5.61 -11.57 14.74
CA THR A 53 -4.71 -10.43 14.94
C THR A 53 -4.00 -10.04 13.64
N LEU A 54 -3.48 -8.82 13.60
CA LEU A 54 -2.56 -8.36 12.59
C LEU A 54 -1.13 -8.44 13.14
N ARG A 55 -0.24 -9.12 12.43
CA ARG A 55 1.21 -9.12 12.69
C ARG A 55 1.89 -8.19 11.70
N VAL A 56 2.56 -7.16 12.20
CA VAL A 56 3.19 -6.12 11.37
C VAL A 56 4.66 -6.00 11.74
N ALA A 57 5.53 -6.25 10.77
CA ALA A 57 6.95 -5.91 10.89
C ALA A 57 7.13 -4.39 10.74
N LEU A 58 7.84 -3.79 11.69
CA LEU A 58 8.14 -2.38 11.75
C LEU A 58 9.66 -2.21 11.70
N PRO A 59 10.24 -1.76 10.58
CA PRO A 59 11.62 -1.35 10.54
C PRO A 59 11.90 -0.21 11.53
N GLU A 60 13.18 0.06 11.79
CA GLU A 60 13.58 1.23 12.58
C GLU A 60 13.14 2.53 11.90
N ASN A 61 12.70 3.52 12.68
CA ASN A 61 12.26 4.84 12.21
C ASN A 61 11.21 4.80 11.08
N ALA A 62 10.40 3.75 10.99
CA ALA A 62 9.50 3.51 9.89
C ALA A 62 8.02 3.64 10.26
N VAL A 63 7.23 3.98 9.24
CA VAL A 63 5.77 4.04 9.29
C VAL A 63 5.21 2.97 8.36
N VAL A 64 4.41 2.05 8.91
CA VAL A 64 3.79 0.96 8.15
C VAL A 64 2.27 1.03 8.22
N GLY A 65 1.63 0.91 7.05
CA GLY A 65 0.18 0.85 6.92
C GLY A 65 -0.32 -0.59 6.77
N THR A 66 -1.36 -0.93 7.52
CA THR A 66 -2.08 -2.21 7.39
C THR A 66 -3.58 -1.99 7.64
N GLY A 67 -4.36 -3.06 7.65
CA GLY A 67 -5.78 -2.99 7.98
C GLY A 67 -6.50 -4.33 7.86
N PHE A 68 -7.77 -4.31 8.21
CA PHE A 68 -8.68 -5.44 8.04
C PHE A 68 -10.07 -4.96 7.61
N ALA A 69 -10.85 -5.86 7.04
CA ALA A 69 -12.23 -5.61 6.65
C ALA A 69 -13.17 -6.47 7.52
N THR A 70 -14.21 -5.88 8.09
CA THR A 70 -15.23 -6.61 8.86
C THR A 70 -16.64 -6.19 8.45
N PRO A 71 -17.63 -7.08 8.44
CA PRO A 71 -19.03 -6.68 8.30
C PRO A 71 -19.59 -5.97 9.55
N ALA A 72 -18.86 -5.98 10.68
CA ALA A 72 -19.27 -5.33 11.92
C ALA A 72 -19.42 -3.81 11.76
N GLU A 73 -20.31 -3.19 12.55
CA GLU A 73 -20.45 -1.73 12.58
C GLU A 73 -19.23 -1.06 13.25
N PRO A 74 -18.81 0.14 12.81
CA PRO A 74 -17.63 0.82 13.36
C PRO A 74 -17.72 1.01 14.88
N SER A 75 -16.71 0.54 15.63
CA SER A 75 -16.56 0.79 17.07
C SER A 75 -15.31 1.62 17.36
N GLU A 76 -15.29 2.32 18.51
CA GLU A 76 -14.12 3.05 18.99
C GLU A 76 -13.65 2.48 20.35
N PRO A 77 -12.38 2.03 20.47
CA PRO A 77 -11.37 1.91 19.41
C PRO A 77 -11.60 0.66 18.53
N PRO A 78 -11.40 0.74 17.21
CA PRO A 78 -11.64 -0.40 16.29
C PRO A 78 -10.54 -1.46 16.35
N ALA A 79 -9.32 -1.08 16.76
CA ALA A 79 -8.18 -1.96 16.88
C ALA A 79 -7.25 -1.47 17.98
N ARG A 80 -6.51 -2.40 18.60
CA ARG A 80 -5.62 -2.11 19.72
C ARG A 80 -4.26 -2.79 19.53
N LEU A 81 -3.19 -2.05 19.78
CA LEU A 81 -1.85 -2.61 19.92
C LEU A 81 -1.81 -3.44 21.21
N ILE A 82 -1.61 -4.75 21.06
CA ILE A 82 -1.60 -5.69 22.20
C ILE A 82 -0.18 -6.08 22.59
N GLU A 83 0.76 -6.08 21.64
CA GLU A 83 2.11 -6.52 21.90
C GLU A 83 3.12 -5.91 20.93
N THR A 84 4.35 -5.70 21.40
CA THR A 84 5.50 -5.30 20.59
C THR A 84 6.72 -6.10 21.00
N GLU A 85 7.27 -6.87 20.08
CA GLU A 85 8.44 -7.72 20.30
C GLU A 85 9.59 -7.31 19.39
N ARG A 86 10.80 -7.80 19.69
CA ARG A 86 11.91 -7.74 18.72
C ARG A 86 11.76 -8.91 17.75
N PRO A 87 12.11 -8.75 16.46
CA PRO A 87 12.12 -9.88 15.54
C PRO A 87 13.07 -10.96 16.09
N THR A 88 12.56 -12.18 16.28
CA THR A 88 13.40 -13.37 16.52
C THR A 88 13.75 -13.95 15.15
N GLU A 89 15.01 -14.32 14.90
CA GLU A 89 15.50 -14.86 13.62
C GLU A 89 14.95 -16.25 13.26
N GLU A 90 13.97 -16.77 14.00
CA GLU A 90 13.29 -18.02 13.67
C GLU A 90 12.26 -17.77 12.56
N GLN A 91 12.74 -17.85 11.32
CA GLN A 91 11.89 -18.03 10.15
C GLN A 91 11.07 -19.31 10.34
N SER A 92 9.74 -19.16 10.34
CA SER A 92 8.82 -20.29 10.45
C SER A 92 8.79 -21.07 9.14
N ASP A 93 8.68 -22.40 9.21
CA ASP A 93 8.53 -23.27 8.04
C ASP A 93 7.35 -22.87 7.13
N ALA A 94 6.34 -22.19 7.68
CA ALA A 94 5.21 -21.64 6.92
C ALA A 94 5.63 -20.52 5.94
N ASP A 95 6.66 -19.73 6.28
CA ASP A 95 7.19 -18.67 5.43
C ASP A 95 7.96 -19.25 4.22
N VAL A 96 8.61 -20.41 4.40
CA VAL A 96 9.33 -21.12 3.34
C VAL A 96 8.36 -21.75 2.32
N VAL A 97 7.24 -22.31 2.80
CA VAL A 97 6.21 -22.93 1.93
C VAL A 97 5.41 -21.87 1.15
N ALA A 98 5.18 -20.68 1.73
CA ALA A 98 4.58 -19.56 1.01
C ALA A 98 5.48 -19.02 -0.13
N GLY A 99 6.80 -19.08 0.03
CA GLY A 99 7.77 -18.74 -1.02
C GLY A 99 7.80 -19.72 -2.21
N LEU A 100 7.40 -20.98 -1.99
CA LEU A 100 7.35 -22.01 -3.03
C LEU A 100 6.03 -22.04 -3.82
N SER A 101 5.00 -21.32 -3.36
CA SER A 101 3.69 -21.24 -4.02
C SER A 101 3.63 -20.21 -5.16
N ASP A 102 4.77 -19.64 -5.55
CA ASP A 102 4.90 -18.75 -6.72
C ASP A 102 5.46 -19.55 -7.91
N PRO A 103 4.62 -20.20 -8.73
CA PRO A 103 5.07 -20.87 -9.94
C PRO A 103 5.29 -19.81 -11.03
N ARG A 104 6.27 -18.93 -10.83
CA ARG A 104 6.81 -18.09 -11.89
C ARG A 104 8.00 -18.84 -12.51
N PRO A 105 7.93 -19.23 -13.79
CA PRO A 105 9.06 -19.87 -14.44
C PRO A 105 10.26 -18.90 -14.38
N PRO A 106 11.48 -19.41 -14.17
CA PRO A 106 12.67 -18.56 -14.21
C PRO A 106 12.70 -17.84 -15.55
N HIS A 107 12.98 -16.53 -15.50
CA HIS A 107 12.91 -15.63 -16.66
C HIS A 107 13.84 -16.05 -17.83
N ASP A 108 14.74 -17.02 -17.59
CA ASP A 108 15.58 -17.68 -18.59
C ASP A 108 14.85 -18.70 -19.49
N ALA A 109 13.64 -19.12 -19.14
CA ALA A 109 12.86 -20.07 -19.95
C ALA A 109 12.06 -19.41 -21.09
N VAL A 110 12.15 -18.09 -21.26
CA VAL A 110 11.44 -17.34 -22.30
C VAL A 110 12.42 -16.52 -23.17
N VAL A 111 13.45 -17.17 -23.70
CA VAL A 111 14.20 -16.63 -24.84
C VAL A 111 13.63 -17.25 -26.12
N ALA A 112 12.54 -16.68 -26.59
CA ALA A 112 12.13 -16.77 -27.99
C ALA A 112 12.56 -15.47 -28.69
N GLY A 113 13.60 -15.60 -29.50
CA GLY A 113 14.43 -14.55 -30.11
C GLY A 113 13.80 -13.21 -30.48
N SER A 114 14.56 -12.14 -30.22
CA SER A 114 14.66 -10.95 -31.08
C SER A 114 15.96 -10.20 -30.80
N PRO A 115 16.49 -9.47 -31.81
CA PRO A 115 17.91 -9.15 -31.92
C PRO A 115 18.32 -8.01 -30.99
N GLU A 116 19.55 -8.11 -30.50
CA GLU A 116 20.46 -7.03 -30.11
C GLU A 116 19.80 -5.66 -29.86
N ALA A 117 19.30 -5.47 -28.65
CA ALA A 117 18.80 -4.18 -28.18
C ALA A 117 19.99 -3.35 -27.66
N GLU A 118 20.22 -2.21 -28.30
CA GLU A 118 21.04 -1.11 -27.79
C GLU A 118 20.61 -0.73 -26.36
N PRO A 119 21.54 -0.25 -25.50
CA PRO A 119 21.23 0.05 -24.11
C PRO A 119 20.17 1.16 -24.02
N PRO A 120 19.07 0.97 -23.26
CA PRO A 120 18.06 2.00 -23.09
C PRO A 120 18.62 3.17 -22.27
N THR A 121 18.63 4.37 -22.85
CA THR A 121 18.94 5.63 -22.16
C THR A 121 17.70 6.37 -21.66
N ASP A 122 16.51 5.75 -21.71
CA ASP A 122 15.30 6.33 -21.13
C ASP A 122 15.04 5.68 -19.76
N ASP A 123 15.41 6.39 -18.69
CA ASP A 123 15.29 5.92 -17.30
C ASP A 123 13.82 5.80 -16.82
N GLY A 124 12.84 5.89 -17.74
CA GLY A 124 11.40 5.68 -17.53
C GLY A 124 10.71 6.70 -16.61
N THR A 125 11.49 7.50 -15.89
CA THR A 125 11.07 8.51 -14.93
C THR A 125 10.20 9.60 -15.55
N PRO A 126 10.52 10.23 -16.71
CA PRO A 126 9.67 11.27 -17.28
C PRO A 126 8.29 10.75 -17.71
N ALA A 127 8.19 9.49 -18.15
CA ALA A 127 6.91 8.87 -18.49
C ALA A 127 6.06 8.59 -17.23
N LEU A 128 6.69 8.27 -16.10
CA LEU A 128 6.01 8.09 -14.82
C LEU A 128 5.52 9.43 -14.24
N GLU A 129 6.35 10.46 -14.29
CA GLU A 129 6.00 11.83 -13.85
C GLU A 129 4.82 12.39 -14.63
N ALA A 130 4.81 12.25 -15.96
CA ALA A 130 3.69 12.68 -16.79
C ALA A 130 2.38 11.98 -16.40
N ARG A 131 2.44 10.69 -16.06
CA ARG A 131 1.26 9.94 -15.61
C ARG A 131 0.75 10.42 -14.25
N PHE A 132 1.63 10.83 -13.35
CA PHE A 132 1.22 11.43 -12.07
C PHE A 132 0.58 12.81 -12.28
N ALA A 133 1.17 13.66 -13.11
CA ALA A 133 0.61 14.97 -13.45
C ALA A 133 -0.80 14.87 -14.07
N ASP A 134 -1.03 13.87 -14.93
CA ASP A 134 -2.35 13.57 -15.49
C ASP A 134 -3.37 13.19 -14.40
N SER A 135 -2.97 12.38 -13.43
CA SER A 135 -3.82 11.98 -12.31
C SER A 135 -4.11 13.16 -11.37
N GLU A 136 -3.12 14.00 -11.08
CA GLU A 136 -3.29 15.24 -10.30
C GLU A 136 -4.32 16.15 -10.95
N THR A 137 -4.18 16.42 -12.26
CA THR A 137 -5.12 17.25 -13.01
C THR A 137 -6.55 16.73 -12.92
N ARG A 138 -6.75 15.40 -13.03
CA ARG A 138 -8.08 14.78 -12.89
C ARG A 138 -8.64 14.90 -11.48
N ILE A 139 -7.79 14.72 -10.46
CA ILE A 139 -8.19 14.86 -9.05
C ILE A 139 -8.60 16.30 -8.75
N GLU A 140 -7.83 17.29 -9.22
CA GLU A 140 -8.13 18.70 -9.03
C GLU A 140 -9.46 19.09 -9.67
N ARG A 141 -9.71 18.64 -10.90
CA ARG A 141 -11.00 18.85 -11.58
C ARG A 141 -12.17 18.26 -10.80
N LEU A 142 -12.05 17.01 -10.35
CA LEU A 142 -13.10 16.37 -9.55
C LEU A 142 -13.31 17.08 -8.20
N ALA A 143 -12.22 17.53 -7.57
CA ALA A 143 -12.27 18.30 -6.32
C ALA A 143 -12.96 19.65 -6.50
N ALA A 144 -12.74 20.34 -7.63
CA ALA A 144 -13.43 21.59 -7.96
C ALA A 144 -14.94 21.38 -8.09
N VAL A 145 -15.38 20.28 -8.71
CA VAL A 145 -16.81 19.90 -8.76
C VAL A 145 -17.35 19.61 -7.35
N ALA A 146 -16.62 18.86 -6.54
CA ALA A 146 -17.03 18.51 -5.17
C ALA A 146 -17.10 19.73 -4.23
N ALA A 147 -16.30 20.77 -4.47
CA ALA A 147 -16.30 22.00 -3.69
C ALA A 147 -17.52 22.91 -3.96
N ALA A 148 -18.31 22.62 -5.00
CA ALA A 148 -19.50 23.40 -5.34
C ALA A 148 -20.66 23.12 -4.37
N THR A 149 -20.81 23.95 -3.34
CA THR A 149 -21.82 23.78 -2.28
C THR A 149 -23.15 24.47 -2.54
N THR A 150 -23.29 25.21 -3.65
CA THR A 150 -24.53 25.90 -4.03
C THR A 150 -25.01 25.41 -5.40
N VAL A 151 -26.32 25.42 -5.63
CA VAL A 151 -26.90 25.00 -6.92
C VAL A 151 -26.31 25.76 -8.11
N PRO A 152 -26.19 27.11 -8.10
CA PRO A 152 -25.58 27.83 -9.21
C PRO A 152 -24.10 27.48 -9.43
N ALA A 153 -23.35 27.20 -8.36
CA ALA A 153 -21.96 26.77 -8.47
C ALA A 153 -21.86 25.35 -9.06
N ALA A 154 -22.73 24.43 -8.62
CA ALA A 154 -22.77 23.06 -9.12
C ALA A 154 -23.18 23.01 -10.60
N THR A 155 -24.16 23.82 -11.01
CA THR A 155 -24.55 23.94 -12.42
C THR A 155 -23.39 24.44 -13.28
N ARG A 156 -22.62 25.43 -12.80
CA ARG A 156 -21.43 25.93 -13.52
C ARG A 156 -20.34 24.88 -13.60
N ALA A 157 -19.99 24.24 -12.50
CA ALA A 157 -18.97 23.20 -12.46
C ALA A 157 -19.33 22.01 -13.38
N LEU A 158 -20.61 21.62 -13.42
CA LEU A 158 -21.09 20.61 -14.36
C LEU A 158 -20.95 21.09 -15.81
N ALA A 159 -21.30 22.34 -16.12
CA ALA A 159 -21.16 22.89 -17.47
C ALA A 159 -19.69 22.95 -17.93
N ASP A 160 -18.79 23.38 -17.05
CA ASP A 160 -17.34 23.48 -17.32
C ASP A 160 -16.73 22.11 -17.62
N GLU A 161 -17.23 21.06 -16.96
CA GLU A 161 -16.79 19.67 -17.16
C GLU A 161 -17.46 18.98 -18.36
N GLY A 162 -18.45 19.59 -19.01
CA GLY A 162 -19.19 19.00 -20.14
C GLY A 162 -20.41 18.17 -19.73
N GLY A 163 -20.93 18.38 -18.52
CA GLY A 163 -22.17 17.82 -18.00
C GLY A 163 -21.99 16.66 -17.03
N LEU A 164 -23.12 16.14 -16.53
CA LEU A 164 -23.13 15.10 -15.49
C LEU A 164 -22.43 13.80 -15.95
N ALA A 165 -22.68 13.35 -17.18
CA ALA A 165 -22.05 12.13 -17.71
C ALA A 165 -20.52 12.26 -17.79
N ALA A 166 -20.00 13.46 -18.08
CA ALA A 166 -18.57 13.72 -18.10
C ALA A 166 -17.96 13.69 -16.69
N VAL A 167 -18.67 14.26 -15.70
CA VAL A 167 -18.27 14.19 -14.28
C VAL A 167 -18.32 12.75 -13.76
N GLU A 168 -19.32 11.95 -14.13
CA GLU A 168 -19.39 10.52 -13.78
C GLU A 168 -18.21 9.73 -14.36
N ALA A 169 -17.86 9.99 -15.62
CA ALA A 169 -16.69 9.40 -16.26
C ALA A 169 -15.38 9.85 -15.59
N LEU A 170 -15.26 11.13 -15.23
CA LEU A 170 -14.11 11.68 -14.49
C LEU A 170 -13.98 11.00 -13.13
N ASN A 171 -15.07 10.87 -12.38
CA ASN A 171 -15.08 10.19 -11.08
C ASN A 171 -14.65 8.72 -11.20
N ALA A 172 -15.17 8.00 -12.20
CA ALA A 172 -14.75 6.63 -12.48
C ALA A 172 -13.26 6.54 -12.86
N GLN A 173 -12.73 7.53 -13.58
CA GLN A 173 -11.32 7.58 -13.93
C GLN A 173 -10.44 7.88 -12.72
N VAL A 174 -10.83 8.81 -11.83
CA VAL A 174 -10.12 9.08 -10.57
C VAL A 174 -10.12 7.85 -9.66
N ALA A 175 -11.19 7.07 -9.62
CA ALA A 175 -11.22 5.80 -8.88
C ALA A 175 -10.18 4.80 -9.42
N LYS A 176 -10.08 4.65 -10.74
CA LYS A 176 -9.04 3.81 -11.39
C LYS A 176 -7.64 4.33 -11.13
N ASP A 177 -7.46 5.64 -11.15
CA ASP A 177 -6.17 6.26 -10.86
C ASP A 177 -5.75 5.98 -9.42
N ARG A 178 -6.66 6.09 -8.45
CA ARG A 178 -6.41 5.68 -7.06
C ARG A 178 -5.91 4.24 -6.97
N GLU A 179 -6.59 3.29 -7.62
CA GLU A 179 -6.17 1.88 -7.61
C GLU A 179 -4.75 1.70 -8.16
N ARG A 180 -4.45 2.38 -9.28
CA ARG A 180 -3.13 2.34 -9.91
C ARG A 180 -2.04 2.96 -9.04
N LEU A 181 -2.31 4.12 -8.43
CA LEU A 181 -1.37 4.80 -7.54
C LEU A 181 -1.05 3.95 -6.31
N LEU A 182 -2.06 3.30 -5.72
CA LEU A 182 -1.85 2.36 -4.62
C LEU A 182 -1.00 1.16 -5.04
N ALA A 183 -1.24 0.59 -6.22
CA ALA A 183 -0.43 -0.51 -6.75
C ALA A 183 1.03 -0.10 -7.01
N VAL A 184 1.25 1.12 -7.52
CA VAL A 184 2.61 1.66 -7.72
C VAL A 184 3.32 1.87 -6.39
N ALA A 185 2.63 2.45 -5.39
CA ALA A 185 3.20 2.67 -4.08
C ALA A 185 3.58 1.35 -3.38
N ASP A 186 2.70 0.33 -3.43
CA ASP A 186 2.95 -1.00 -2.86
C ASP A 186 4.19 -1.65 -3.49
N ARG A 187 4.30 -1.58 -4.81
CA ARG A 187 5.46 -2.11 -5.54
C ARG A 187 6.74 -1.34 -5.22
N ALA A 188 6.69 -0.01 -5.19
CA ALA A 188 7.85 0.82 -4.89
C ALA A 188 8.38 0.55 -3.47
N LEU A 189 7.49 0.49 -2.48
CA LEU A 189 7.86 0.17 -1.10
C LEU A 189 8.42 -1.24 -0.96
N THR A 190 7.84 -2.23 -1.67
CA THR A 190 8.36 -3.60 -1.69
C THR A 190 9.77 -3.65 -2.26
N LEU A 191 10.03 -2.91 -3.35
CA LEU A 191 11.35 -2.86 -3.97
C LEU A 191 12.38 -2.14 -3.09
N ALA A 192 11.98 -1.04 -2.44
CA ALA A 192 12.84 -0.32 -1.50
C ALA A 192 13.28 -1.24 -0.34
N GLY A 193 12.35 -1.93 0.30
CA GLY A 193 12.68 -2.86 1.39
C GLY A 193 13.57 -4.03 0.95
N ARG A 194 13.41 -4.50 -0.30
CA ARG A 194 14.31 -5.51 -0.88
C ARG A 194 15.70 -4.97 -1.17
N ALA A 195 15.81 -3.72 -1.61
CA ALA A 195 17.09 -3.07 -1.88
C ALA A 195 17.87 -2.87 -0.57
N GLU A 196 17.20 -2.39 0.48
CA GLU A 196 17.77 -2.26 1.83
C GLU A 196 18.27 -3.62 2.36
N ALA A 197 17.48 -4.68 2.24
CA ALA A 197 17.88 -6.02 2.68
C ALA A 197 19.03 -6.63 1.86
N ALA A 198 19.24 -6.16 0.63
CA ALA A 198 20.26 -6.65 -0.28
C ALA A 198 21.57 -5.84 -0.20
N GLU A 199 21.65 -4.83 0.67
CA GLU A 199 22.83 -3.97 0.77
C GLU A 199 24.04 -4.79 1.28
N PRO A 200 25.08 -4.99 0.44
CA PRO A 200 26.22 -5.82 0.82
C PRO A 200 27.07 -5.11 1.88
N PRO A 201 27.72 -5.84 2.80
CA PRO A 201 28.61 -5.24 3.79
C PRO A 201 29.91 -4.77 3.11
N MET A 202 29.86 -3.58 2.51
CA MET A 202 30.96 -3.00 1.72
C MET A 202 32.26 -2.91 2.53
N ASP A 203 32.18 -2.55 3.80
CA ASP A 203 33.33 -2.52 4.72
C ASP A 203 34.02 -3.89 4.89
N ALA A 204 33.27 -4.99 4.78
CA ALA A 204 33.84 -6.33 4.85
C ALA A 204 34.49 -6.74 3.53
N LEU A 205 33.92 -6.29 2.40
CA LEU A 205 34.44 -6.55 1.06
C LEU A 205 35.72 -5.74 0.77
N GLU A 206 35.80 -4.48 1.21
CA GLU A 206 36.99 -3.63 1.07
C GLU A 206 38.20 -4.16 1.85
N ARG A 207 37.99 -4.87 2.97
CA ARG A 207 39.08 -5.51 3.73
C ARG A 207 39.66 -6.75 3.05
N LEU A 208 38.98 -7.28 2.02
CA LEU A 208 39.41 -8.46 1.26
C LEU A 208 40.16 -8.10 -0.03
N SER A 209 40.20 -6.82 -0.42
CA SER A 209 40.97 -6.30 -1.57
C SER A 209 42.32 -5.73 -1.14
#